data_AF-A0A7S1A3J6-F1
#
_entry.id   AF-A0A7S1A3J6-F1
#
_cell.length_a   1.000
_cell.length_b   1.000
_cell.length_c   1.000
_cell.angle_alpha   90.00
_cell.angle_beta   90.00
_cell.angle_gamma   90.00
#
_symmetry.space_group_name_H-M   'P 1'
#
loop_
_entity.id
_entity.type
_entity.pdbx_description
1 polymer ?
#
loop_
_entity_poly.entity_id
_entity_poly.type
_entity_poly.pdbx_seq_one_letter_code
_entity_poly.pdbx_strand_id
1 'polypeptide(L)'
;KGKLKGATGRRRSSASLDFTLPQFVENACKFGWYASFEPILFATLDVAQVGVVKATHIACWFDQERKAHLQRVKGIRRGTPLDTYATRGSKVQAMRALWSFVAFLKARFVHLFRAWRVALDAKGTMMVQRSQLLKACKDLGWYG
;
A
#
# COMPACT_ATOMS: atom_id res chain seq x y z
N LYS A 1 14.44 -16.64 58.57
CA LYS A 1 13.17 -16.84 57.84
C LYS A 1 12.98 -15.65 56.90
N GLY A 2 13.02 -15.91 55.59
CA GLY A 2 13.25 -14.91 54.54
C GLY A 2 12.04 -14.07 54.15
N LYS A 3 12.35 -12.85 53.72
CA LYS A 3 11.52 -11.81 53.09
C LYS A 3 10.76 -12.35 51.87
N LEU A 4 9.49 -11.96 51.70
CA LEU A 4 8.86 -11.82 50.39
C LEU A 4 8.21 -10.44 50.30
N LYS A 5 8.82 -9.61 49.45
CA LYS A 5 8.40 -8.26 49.08
C LYS A 5 7.18 -8.37 48.17
N GLY A 6 6.16 -7.55 48.44
CA GLY A 6 5.00 -7.37 47.57
C GLY A 6 5.44 -6.88 46.19
N ALA A 7 5.10 -7.65 45.16
CA ALA A 7 5.30 -7.29 43.77
C ALA A 7 4.23 -6.25 43.38
N THR A 8 4.64 -4.99 43.28
CA THR A 8 3.90 -3.95 42.57
C THR A 8 3.77 -4.35 41.10
N GLY A 9 2.56 -4.73 40.69
CA GLY A 9 2.22 -4.97 39.29
C GLY A 9 2.40 -3.70 38.47
N ARG A 10 3.53 -3.62 37.74
CA ARG A 10 3.66 -2.70 36.60
C ARG A 10 2.60 -3.11 35.57
N ARG A 11 1.51 -2.34 35.51
CA ARG A 11 0.65 -2.28 34.31
C ARG A 11 1.58 -1.98 33.12
N ARG A 12 1.78 -2.95 32.23
CA ARG A 12 2.37 -2.71 30.92
C ARG A 12 1.40 -1.77 30.20
N SER A 13 1.74 -0.48 30.13
CA SER A 13 1.15 0.43 29.17
C SER A 13 1.23 -0.24 27.80
N SER A 14 0.10 -0.38 27.13
CA SER A 14 0.04 -0.76 25.72
C SER A 14 0.83 0.29 24.94
N ALA A 15 2.13 0.05 24.74
CA ALA A 15 2.96 0.89 23.90
C ALA A 15 2.30 0.87 22.51
N SER A 16 1.86 2.04 22.04
CA SER A 16 1.51 2.18 20.63
C SER A 16 2.76 1.79 19.86
N LEU A 17 2.68 0.69 19.11
CA LEU A 17 3.76 0.20 18.27
C LEU A 17 3.86 1.11 17.05
N ASP A 18 4.38 2.31 17.28
CA ASP A 18 4.63 3.32 16.26
C ASP A 18 6.10 3.17 15.84
N PHE A 19 6.33 3.10 14.53
CA PHE A 19 7.66 2.93 13.96
C PHE A 19 8.12 4.24 13.34
N THR A 20 9.29 4.73 13.75
CA THR A 20 10.00 5.79 13.03
C THR A 20 10.65 5.25 11.75
N LEU A 21 11.07 6.12 10.83
CA LEU A 21 11.73 5.69 9.58
C LEU A 21 12.92 4.75 9.84
N PRO A 22 13.88 5.04 10.75
CA PRO A 22 14.99 4.11 11.03
C PRO A 22 14.51 2.74 11.53
N GLN A 23 13.55 2.73 12.45
CA GLN A 23 12.98 1.49 13.00
C GLN A 23 12.22 0.69 11.94
N PHE A 24 11.54 1.38 11.02
CA PHE A 24 10.82 0.74 9.93
C PHE A 24 11.79 0.07 8.96
N VAL A 25 12.86 0.77 8.55
CA VAL A 25 13.88 0.23 7.64
C VAL A 25 14.58 -0.98 8.25
N GLU A 26 14.97 -0.90 9.54
CA GLU A 26 15.62 -2.02 10.24
C GLU A 26 14.72 -3.26 10.31
N ASN A 27 13.42 -3.07 10.54
CA ASN A 27 12.47 -4.18 10.67
C ASN A 27 11.98 -4.70 9.31
N ALA A 28 11.87 -3.86 8.27
CA ALA A 28 11.43 -4.26 6.93
C ALA A 28 12.29 -5.43 6.38
N CYS A 29 13.61 -5.34 6.55
CA CYS A 29 14.54 -6.41 6.18
C CYS A 29 14.21 -7.76 6.85
N LYS A 30 13.80 -7.75 8.13
CA LYS A 30 13.43 -8.96 8.88
C LYS A 30 12.19 -9.65 8.32
N PHE A 31 11.34 -8.91 7.60
CA PHE A 31 10.14 -9.43 6.93
C PHE A 31 10.37 -9.76 5.44
N GLY A 32 11.63 -9.78 5.00
CA GLY A 32 11.99 -10.09 3.62
C GLY A 32 11.67 -8.96 2.65
N TRP A 33 11.56 -7.72 3.13
CA TRP A 33 11.50 -6.53 2.29
C TRP A 33 12.89 -5.95 2.15
N TYR A 34 13.39 -5.93 0.93
CA TYR A 34 14.73 -5.46 0.57
C TYR A 34 14.66 -4.67 -0.74
N ALA A 35 15.80 -4.12 -1.14
CA ALA A 35 16.02 -3.32 -2.37
C ALA A 35 15.88 -1.80 -2.24
N SER A 36 16.11 -1.22 -1.05
CA SER A 36 16.27 0.24 -0.87
C SER A 36 15.01 1.07 -1.14
N PHE A 37 13.85 0.44 -1.21
CA PHE A 37 12.54 1.10 -1.36
C PHE A 37 11.84 1.35 -0.03
N GLU A 38 12.44 0.93 1.08
CA GLU A 38 11.88 1.04 2.44
C GLU A 38 11.59 2.50 2.83
N PRO A 39 12.43 3.50 2.49
CA PRO A 39 12.11 4.91 2.76
C PRO A 39 10.88 5.41 1.99
N ILE A 40 10.74 4.98 0.72
CA ILE A 40 9.57 5.35 -0.10
C ILE A 40 8.31 4.70 0.48
N LEU A 41 8.43 3.46 0.92
CA LEU A 41 7.33 2.71 1.52
C LEU A 41 6.93 3.27 2.88
N PHE A 42 7.88 3.73 3.67
CA PHE A 42 7.60 4.47 4.89
C PHE A 42 6.82 5.75 4.60
N ALA A 43 7.31 6.57 3.66
CA ALA A 43 6.69 7.83 3.28
C ALA A 43 5.27 7.66 2.73
N THR A 44 4.95 6.48 2.19
CA THR A 44 3.60 6.20 1.69
C THR A 44 2.65 5.65 2.74
N LEU A 45 3.18 4.94 3.75
CA LEU A 45 2.41 4.46 4.90
C LEU A 45 2.16 5.58 5.92
N ASP A 46 3.05 6.56 6.01
CA ASP A 46 2.89 7.78 6.79
C ASP A 46 2.03 8.81 6.03
N VAL A 47 0.75 8.47 5.84
CA VAL A 47 -0.19 9.30 5.08
C VAL A 47 -0.32 10.72 5.64
N ALA A 48 -0.21 10.86 6.96
CA ALA A 48 -0.33 12.14 7.67
C ALA A 48 1.00 12.91 7.79
N GLN A 49 2.11 12.37 7.27
CA GLN A 49 3.44 12.98 7.32
C GLN A 49 3.89 13.36 8.75
N VAL A 50 3.56 12.52 9.73
CA VAL A 50 3.89 12.74 11.14
C VAL A 50 5.28 12.20 11.48
N GLY A 51 5.92 11.48 10.55
CA GLY A 51 7.21 10.82 10.73
C GLY A 51 7.08 9.49 11.49
N VAL A 52 5.87 8.95 11.63
CA VAL A 52 5.59 7.70 12.34
C VAL A 52 4.57 6.84 11.60
N VAL A 53 4.86 5.55 11.48
CA VAL A 53 3.92 4.57 10.92
C VAL A 53 3.43 3.66 12.05
N LYS A 54 2.11 3.65 12.28
CA LYS A 54 1.50 2.78 13.29
C LYS A 54 1.46 1.33 12.82
N ALA A 55 1.77 0.39 13.69
CA ALA A 55 1.70 -1.05 13.40
C ALA A 55 0.32 -1.49 12.91
N THR A 56 -0.75 -0.87 13.43
CA THR A 56 -2.13 -1.13 13.01
C THR A 56 -2.36 -0.85 11.53
N HIS A 57 -1.72 0.19 10.98
CA HIS A 57 -1.81 0.54 9.58
C HIS A 57 -1.06 -0.45 8.68
N ILE A 58 0.05 -1.00 9.19
CA ILE A 58 0.84 -2.00 8.46
C ILE A 58 0.13 -3.36 8.46
N ALA A 59 -0.26 -3.86 9.64
CA ALA A 59 -0.79 -5.22 9.81
C ALA A 59 -2.10 -5.42 9.06
N CYS A 60 -3.06 -4.49 9.21
CA CYS A 60 -4.37 -4.63 8.57
C CYS A 60 -4.27 -4.65 7.04
N TRP A 61 -3.47 -3.74 6.49
CA TRP A 61 -3.29 -3.60 5.04
C TRP A 61 -2.47 -4.75 4.44
N PHE A 62 -1.32 -5.06 5.05
CA PHE A 62 -0.39 -6.04 4.50
C PHE A 62 -0.93 -7.46 4.59
N ASP A 63 -1.53 -7.84 5.71
CA ASP A 63 -2.04 -9.21 5.90
C ASP A 63 -3.23 -9.49 4.98
N GLN A 64 -4.10 -8.48 4.77
CA GLN A 64 -5.21 -8.59 3.81
C GLN A 64 -4.70 -8.80 2.39
N GLU A 65 -3.74 -8.00 1.93
CA GLU A 65 -3.20 -8.13 0.58
C GLU A 65 -2.43 -9.44 0.40
N ARG A 66 -1.60 -9.82 1.39
CA ARG A 66 -0.89 -11.10 1.37
C ARG A 66 -1.87 -12.27 1.28
N LYS A 67 -2.97 -12.24 2.04
CA LYS A 67 -4.01 -13.27 1.99
C LYS A 67 -4.71 -13.28 0.62
N ALA A 68 -5.08 -12.12 0.08
CA ALA A 68 -5.72 -12.01 -1.23
C ALA A 68 -4.80 -12.50 -2.36
N HIS A 69 -3.51 -12.14 -2.32
CA HIS A 69 -2.52 -12.61 -3.27
C HIS A 69 -2.37 -14.14 -3.22
N LEU A 70 -2.25 -14.73 -2.02
CA LEU A 70 -2.19 -16.18 -1.85
C LEU A 70 -3.45 -16.87 -2.38
N GLN A 71 -4.64 -16.27 -2.21
CA GLN A 71 -5.88 -16.81 -2.79
C GLN A 71 -5.92 -16.70 -4.31
N ARG A 72 -5.44 -15.59 -4.89
CA ARG A 72 -5.29 -15.43 -6.34
C ARG A 72 -4.34 -16.49 -6.90
N VAL A 73 -3.14 -16.64 -6.32
CA VAL A 73 -2.16 -17.64 -6.76
C VAL A 73 -2.72 -19.07 -6.69
N LYS A 74 -3.49 -19.39 -5.64
CA LYS A 74 -4.20 -20.68 -5.53
C LYS A 74 -5.33 -20.83 -6.57
N GLY A 75 -5.95 -19.72 -6.97
CA GLY A 75 -7.03 -19.65 -7.97
C GLY A 75 -6.57 -19.58 -9.43
N ILE A 76 -5.26 -19.43 -9.70
CA ILE A 76 -4.68 -19.54 -11.05
C ILE A 76 -4.69 -21.02 -11.48
N ARG A 77 -5.88 -21.58 -11.68
CA ARG A 77 -6.14 -22.81 -12.43
C ARG A 77 -7.29 -22.68 -13.43
N ARG A 78 -7.92 -21.51 -13.56
CA ARG A 78 -8.96 -21.27 -14.57
C ARG A 78 -8.77 -19.90 -15.17
N GLY A 79 -7.96 -19.84 -16.22
CA GLY A 79 -7.88 -18.65 -17.06
C GLY A 79 -9.22 -18.44 -17.73
N THR A 80 -9.93 -17.39 -17.34
CA THR A 80 -10.93 -16.78 -18.21
C THR A 80 -10.17 -16.15 -19.38
N PRO A 81 -10.47 -16.48 -20.64
CA PRO A 81 -9.85 -15.81 -21.77
C PRO A 81 -10.15 -14.31 -21.66
N LEU A 82 -9.12 -13.50 -21.45
CA LEU A 82 -9.23 -12.06 -21.55
C LEU A 82 -9.60 -11.74 -23.00
N ASP A 83 -10.72 -11.05 -23.21
CA ASP A 83 -11.20 -10.60 -24.52
C ASP A 83 -10.06 -10.09 -25.41
N THR A 84 -9.74 -10.85 -26.46
CA THR A 84 -8.61 -10.64 -27.38
C THR A 84 -8.90 -9.63 -28.49
N TYR A 85 -9.82 -8.69 -28.27
CA TYR A 85 -10.24 -7.72 -29.31
C TYR A 85 -9.42 -6.42 -29.36
N ALA A 86 -8.33 -6.32 -28.61
CA ALA A 86 -7.43 -5.18 -28.70
C ALA A 86 -6.51 -5.31 -29.95
N THR A 87 -6.97 -4.76 -31.09
CA THR A 87 -6.13 -4.54 -32.28
C THR A 87 -4.84 -3.80 -31.87
N ARG A 88 -3.70 -4.07 -32.53
CA ARG A 88 -2.38 -3.50 -32.14
C ARG A 88 -2.38 -1.99 -31.90
N GLY A 89 -3.21 -1.23 -32.63
CA GLY A 89 -3.39 0.22 -32.44
C GLY A 89 -3.99 0.61 -31.08
N SER A 90 -4.95 -0.17 -30.57
CA SER A 90 -5.55 0.04 -29.25
C SER A 90 -4.56 -0.20 -28.11
N LYS A 91 -3.62 -1.15 -28.27
CA LYS A 91 -2.59 -1.43 -27.27
C LYS A 91 -1.60 -0.27 -27.13
N VAL A 92 -1.18 0.35 -28.24
CA VAL A 92 -0.26 1.50 -28.22
C VAL A 92 -0.93 2.70 -27.57
N GLN A 93 -2.18 3.00 -27.91
CA GLN A 93 -2.94 4.08 -27.26
C GLN A 93 -3.13 3.82 -25.77
N ALA A 94 -3.46 2.59 -25.37
CA ALA A 94 -3.58 2.21 -23.97
C ALA A 94 -2.26 2.40 -23.19
N MET A 95 -1.13 2.03 -23.78
CA MET A 95 0.19 2.25 -23.16
C MET A 95 0.51 3.75 -23.02
N ARG A 96 0.22 4.56 -24.06
CA ARG A 96 0.43 6.01 -24.00
C ARG A 96 -0.43 6.67 -22.92
N ALA A 97 -1.71 6.30 -22.86
CA ALA A 97 -2.62 6.78 -21.83
C ALA A 97 -2.14 6.38 -20.43
N LEU A 98 -1.68 5.13 -20.25
CA LEU A 98 -1.12 4.66 -18.98
C LEU A 98 0.11 5.48 -18.57
N TRP A 99 1.06 5.73 -19.48
CA TRP A 99 2.25 6.50 -19.17
C TRP A 99 1.94 7.97 -18.87
N SER A 100 1.05 8.58 -19.65
CA SER A 100 0.53 9.93 -19.40
C SER A 100 -0.10 10.02 -18.01
N PHE A 101 -0.96 9.05 -17.66
CA PHE A 101 -1.59 8.98 -16.35
C PHE A 101 -0.58 8.82 -15.21
N VAL A 102 0.41 7.92 -15.37
CA VAL A 102 1.47 7.73 -14.36
C VAL A 102 2.30 9.00 -14.17
N ALA A 103 2.64 9.69 -15.26
CA ALA A 103 3.37 10.96 -15.18
C ALA A 103 2.55 12.04 -14.46
N PHE A 104 1.26 12.16 -14.78
CA PHE A 104 0.32 13.05 -14.11
C PHE A 104 0.24 12.77 -12.60
N LEU A 105 0.11 11.50 -12.18
CA LEU A 105 0.07 11.13 -10.78
C LEU A 105 1.38 11.45 -10.05
N LYS A 106 2.53 11.20 -10.68
CA LYS A 106 3.84 11.53 -10.10
C LYS A 106 4.02 13.05 -9.91
N ALA A 107 3.58 13.85 -10.88
CA ALA A 107 3.65 15.31 -10.78
C ALA A 107 2.81 15.85 -9.61
N ARG A 108 1.63 15.27 -9.34
CA ARG A 108 0.72 15.75 -8.29
C ARG A 108 1.02 15.20 -6.89
N PHE A 109 1.50 13.96 -6.78
CA PHE A 109 1.64 13.26 -5.49
C PHE A 109 3.09 12.92 -5.12
N VAL A 110 4.08 13.32 -5.94
CA VAL A 110 5.52 13.02 -5.83
C VAL A 110 5.84 11.55 -6.11
N HIS A 111 5.10 10.62 -5.49
CA HIS A 111 5.30 9.18 -5.65
C HIS A 111 4.01 8.47 -6.05
N LEU A 112 4.14 7.50 -6.97
CA LEU A 112 2.99 6.77 -7.52
C LEU A 112 2.20 5.99 -6.46
N PHE A 113 2.90 5.40 -5.49
CA PHE A 113 2.24 4.64 -4.43
C PHE A 113 1.45 5.55 -3.48
N ARG A 114 1.90 6.80 -3.25
CA ARG A 114 1.12 7.79 -2.50
C ARG A 114 -0.13 8.19 -3.27
N ALA A 115 0.00 8.44 -4.58
CA ALA A 115 -1.15 8.68 -5.46
C ALA A 115 -2.17 7.53 -5.38
N TRP A 116 -1.68 6.29 -5.40
CA TRP A 116 -2.52 5.11 -5.23
C TRP A 116 -3.27 5.12 -3.91
N ARG A 117 -2.57 5.26 -2.77
CA ARG A 117 -3.17 5.22 -1.42
C ARG A 117 -4.14 6.37 -1.14
N VAL A 118 -3.86 7.56 -1.66
CA VAL A 118 -4.62 8.77 -1.33
C VAL A 118 -5.77 8.98 -2.31
N ALA A 119 -5.53 8.79 -3.61
CA ALA A 119 -6.48 9.19 -4.65
C ALA A 119 -7.20 8.03 -5.33
N LEU A 120 -6.59 6.84 -5.43
CA LEU A 120 -7.18 5.71 -6.16
C LEU A 120 -7.83 4.68 -5.22
N ASP A 121 -7.16 4.35 -4.12
CA ASP A 121 -7.57 3.35 -3.13
C ASP A 121 -7.55 3.94 -1.72
N ALA A 122 -8.34 5.01 -1.52
CA ALA A 122 -8.46 5.68 -0.22
C ALA A 122 -8.93 4.76 0.92
N LYS A 123 -9.63 3.66 0.57
CA LYS A 123 -10.10 2.66 1.53
C LYS A 123 -9.06 1.59 1.85
N GLY A 124 -7.95 1.53 1.12
CA GLY A 124 -6.88 0.56 1.34
C GLY A 124 -7.24 -0.87 1.00
N THR A 125 -8.16 -1.07 0.06
CA THR A 125 -8.65 -2.37 -0.40
C THR A 125 -7.71 -3.08 -1.37
N MET A 126 -6.66 -2.37 -1.82
CA MET A 126 -5.67 -2.81 -2.80
C MET A 126 -6.25 -3.19 -4.18
N MET A 127 -7.50 -2.79 -4.41
CA MET A 127 -8.19 -2.97 -5.67
C MET A 127 -8.95 -1.69 -5.99
N VAL A 128 -8.93 -1.30 -7.26
CA VAL A 128 -9.71 -0.15 -7.73
C VAL A 128 -10.64 -0.66 -8.81
N GLN A 129 -11.94 -0.60 -8.55
CA GLN A 129 -12.94 -0.94 -9.56
C GLN A 129 -12.95 0.11 -10.67
N ARG A 130 -13.37 -0.27 -11.88
CA ARG A 130 -13.44 0.66 -13.03
C ARG A 130 -14.20 1.94 -12.71
N SER A 131 -15.35 1.84 -12.05
CA SER A 131 -16.18 2.99 -11.66
C SER A 131 -15.43 3.94 -10.70
N GLN A 132 -14.68 3.39 -9.75
CA GLN A 132 -13.86 4.15 -8.81
C GLN A 132 -12.69 4.84 -9.52
N LEU A 133 -12.02 4.15 -10.44
CA LEU A 133 -10.93 4.73 -11.23
C LEU A 133 -11.43 5.92 -12.06
N LEU A 134 -12.54 5.76 -12.78
CA LEU A 134 -13.11 6.84 -13.61
C LEU A 134 -13.54 8.04 -12.76
N LYS A 135 -14.13 7.78 -11.59
CA LYS A 135 -14.46 8.84 -10.64
C LYS A 135 -13.19 9.56 -10.16
N ALA A 136 -12.16 8.82 -9.75
CA ALA A 136 -10.90 9.40 -9.30
C ALA A 136 -10.23 10.24 -10.41
N CYS A 137 -10.24 9.77 -11.66
CA CYS A 137 -9.75 10.55 -12.80
C CYS A 137 -10.48 11.88 -12.94
N LYS A 138 -11.82 11.87 -12.86
CA LYS A 138 -12.66 13.08 -12.92
C LYS A 138 -12.35 14.02 -11.75
N ASP A 139 -12.28 13.50 -10.53
CA ASP A 139 -12.01 14.27 -9.31
C ASP A 139 -10.59 14.88 -9.32
N LEU A 140 -9.64 14.22 -9.97
CA LEU A 140 -8.28 14.71 -10.18
C LEU A 140 -8.13 15.67 -11.37
N GLY A 141 -9.16 15.79 -12.22
CA GLY A 141 -9.10 16.60 -13.45
C GLY A 141 -8.27 15.97 -14.57
N TRP A 142 -8.16 14.64 -14.60
CA TRP A 142 -7.51 13.90 -15.69
C TRP A 142 -8.53 13.38 -16.69
N TYR A 143 -8.40 13.77 -17.96
CA TYR A 143 -9.38 13.51 -19.01
C TYR A 143 -8.95 12.45 -20.06
N GLY A 144 -7.73 11.93 -19.97
CA GLY A 144 -7.17 10.98 -20.94
C GLY A 144 -6.04 11.55 -21.77
#